data_AF-V9PIG9-F1
#
_entry.id   AF-V9PIG9-F1
#
_cell.length_a   1.000
_cell.length_b   1.000
_cell.length_c   1.000
_cell.angle_alpha   90.00
_cell.angle_beta   90.00
_cell.angle_gamma   90.00
#
_symmetry.space_group_name_H-M   'P 1'
#
loop_
_entity.id
_entity.type
_entity.pdbx_description
1 polymer ?
#
loop_
_entity_poly.entity_id
_entity_poly.type
_entity_poly.pdbx_seq_one_letter_code
_entity_poly.pdbx_strand_id
1 'polypeptide(L)'
;AHLALAAERVSILDAAEVPPEFDARFSALRRHYLYRIICRRSPLALEARRAWWVPKTLDHEAMHAAAQHLVGHHDFTTFRSAHCQANSPLRTIDRLDVTRSG
;
A
#
# COMPACT_ATOMS: atom_id res chain seq x y z
N ALA A 1 -20.64 1.71 -18.90
CA ALA A 1 -21.16 0.85 -19.98
C ALA A 1 -20.07 -0.08 -20.54
N HIS A 2 -18.98 0.43 -21.13
CA HIS A 2 -17.96 -0.39 -21.78
C HIS A 2 -17.24 -1.40 -20.86
N LEU A 3 -16.72 -0.96 -19.70
CA LEU A 3 -16.02 -1.85 -18.74
C LEU A 3 -16.92 -2.98 -18.22
N ALA A 4 -18.20 -2.66 -17.95
CA ALA A 4 -19.18 -3.64 -17.51
C ALA A 4 -19.48 -4.68 -18.62
N LEU A 5 -19.57 -4.24 -19.87
CA LEU A 5 -19.78 -5.13 -21.03
C LEU A 5 -18.55 -6.02 -21.30
N ALA A 6 -17.35 -5.54 -20.99
CA ALA A 6 -16.11 -6.31 -21.07
C ALA A 6 -15.89 -7.26 -19.88
N ALA A 7 -16.85 -7.35 -18.94
CA ALA A 7 -16.73 -8.13 -17.70
C ALA A 7 -15.51 -7.75 -16.84
N GLU A 8 -15.06 -6.50 -16.94
CA GLU A 8 -13.94 -5.99 -16.15
C GLU A 8 -14.38 -5.69 -14.71
N ARG A 9 -13.53 -6.05 -13.75
CA ARG A 9 -13.79 -5.81 -12.32
C ARG A 9 -13.27 -4.44 -11.88
N VAL A 10 -13.69 -3.39 -12.59
CA VAL A 10 -13.29 -2.00 -12.37
C VAL A 10 -14.53 -1.12 -12.29
N SER A 11 -14.57 -0.21 -11.30
CA SER A 11 -15.65 0.77 -11.13
C SER A 11 -15.10 2.19 -11.01
N ILE A 12 -15.78 3.15 -11.63
CA ILE A 12 -15.50 4.58 -11.42
C ILE A 12 -16.16 4.98 -10.11
N LEU A 13 -15.37 5.50 -9.17
CA LEU A 13 -15.87 5.95 -7.88
C LEU A 13 -16.28 7.43 -7.92
N ASP A 14 -15.53 8.23 -8.67
CA ASP A 14 -15.74 9.68 -8.80
C ASP A 14 -15.13 10.19 -10.11
N ALA A 15 -15.62 11.33 -10.59
CA ALA A 15 -15.10 12.03 -11.76
C ALA A 15 -15.25 13.55 -11.57
N ALA A 16 -14.17 14.28 -11.81
CA ALA A 16 -14.13 15.73 -11.67
C ALA A 16 -13.42 16.37 -12.87
N GLU A 17 -13.85 17.58 -13.24
CA GLU A 17 -13.14 18.42 -14.19
C GLU A 17 -11.90 19.02 -13.52
N VAL A 18 -10.78 19.07 -14.26
CA VAL A 18 -9.48 19.53 -13.77
C VAL A 18 -8.86 20.49 -14.79
N PRO A 19 -7.96 21.40 -14.35
CA PRO A 19 -7.24 22.27 -15.26
C PRO A 19 -6.42 21.47 -16.31
N PRO A 20 -6.18 22.02 -17.52
CA PRO A 20 -5.40 21.36 -18.56
C PRO A 20 -3.98 20.95 -18.14
N GLU A 21 -3.42 21.61 -17.13
CA GLU A 21 -2.07 21.38 -16.63
C GLU A 21 -1.98 20.24 -15.61
N PHE A 22 -3.12 19.68 -15.18
CA PHE A 22 -3.16 18.60 -14.19
C PHE A 22 -2.62 17.29 -14.76
N ASP A 23 -1.70 16.66 -14.03
CA ASP A 23 -1.22 15.30 -14.32
C ASP A 23 -1.41 14.41 -13.07
N ALA A 24 -2.16 13.32 -13.20
CA ALA A 24 -2.48 12.44 -12.07
C ALA A 24 -1.25 11.82 -11.38
N ARG A 25 -0.11 11.71 -12.07
CA ARG A 25 1.13 11.18 -11.52
C ARG A 25 1.98 12.28 -10.89
N PHE A 26 2.19 13.39 -11.59
CA PHE A 26 3.12 14.45 -11.20
C PHE A 26 2.50 15.51 -10.29
N SER A 27 1.20 15.79 -10.42
CA SER A 27 0.47 16.68 -9.51
C SER A 27 0.14 16.03 -8.16
N ALA A 28 0.27 14.70 -8.04
CA ALA A 28 0.00 13.98 -6.79
C ALA A 28 1.05 14.30 -5.71
N LEU A 29 0.60 14.82 -4.58
CA LEU A 29 1.47 15.20 -3.46
C LEU A 29 1.98 13.99 -2.67
N ARG A 30 1.11 13.00 -2.44
CA ARG A 30 1.38 11.82 -1.60
C ARG A 30 0.62 10.61 -2.11
N ARG A 31 1.08 9.42 -1.72
CA ARG A 31 0.41 8.14 -1.96
C ARG A 31 0.38 7.38 -0.64
N HIS A 32 -0.77 6.80 -0.33
CA HIS A 32 -0.98 6.02 0.89
C HIS A 32 -1.26 4.57 0.52
N TYR A 33 -0.69 3.65 1.30
CA TYR A 33 -0.86 2.22 1.10
C TYR A 33 -1.32 1.59 2.41
N LEU A 34 -2.20 0.58 2.29
CA LEU A 34 -2.63 -0.24 3.40
C LEU A 34 -2.29 -1.70 3.10
N TYR A 35 -1.51 -2.31 3.98
CA TYR A 35 -1.25 -3.74 3.94
C TYR A 35 -2.03 -4.44 5.05
N ARG A 36 -2.85 -5.44 4.69
CA ARG A 36 -3.68 -6.18 5.65
C ARG A 36 -3.06 -7.55 5.92
N ILE A 37 -2.73 -7.82 7.18
CA ILE A 37 -2.23 -9.12 7.65
C ILE A 37 -3.26 -9.71 8.61
N ILE A 38 -3.71 -10.94 8.36
CA ILE A 38 -4.65 -11.64 9.23
C ILE A 38 -3.94 -12.83 9.87
N CYS A 39 -3.72 -12.72 11.18
CA CYS A 39 -3.02 -13.71 11.99
C CYS A 39 -4.02 -14.69 12.61
N ARG A 40 -4.16 -15.90 12.05
CA ARG A 40 -5.02 -16.95 12.61
C ARG A 40 -4.67 -18.34 12.03
N ARG A 41 -5.03 -19.41 12.75
CA ARG A 41 -4.76 -20.79 12.32
C ARG A 41 -5.42 -21.16 11.00
N SER A 42 -6.70 -20.84 10.81
CA SER A 42 -7.45 -21.25 9.61
C SER A 42 -7.21 -20.32 8.42
N PRO A 43 -7.05 -20.83 7.18
CA PRO A 43 -6.92 -20.00 5.98
C PRO A 43 -8.09 -19.03 5.78
N LEU A 44 -7.89 -17.99 4.97
CA LEU A 44 -8.88 -16.96 4.70
C LEU A 44 -9.88 -17.43 3.63
N ALA A 45 -11.16 -17.51 3.98
CA ALA A 45 -12.23 -17.75 3.01
C ALA A 45 -12.70 -16.43 2.39
N LEU A 46 -13.15 -15.48 3.23
CA LEU A 46 -13.68 -14.20 2.76
C LEU A 46 -12.58 -13.33 2.16
N GLU A 47 -11.50 -13.09 2.90
CA GLU A 47 -10.40 -12.18 2.51
C GLU A 47 -9.32 -12.85 1.64
N ALA A 48 -9.65 -13.99 1.04
CA ALA A 48 -8.78 -14.64 0.08
C ALA A 48 -8.37 -13.66 -1.02
N ARG A 49 -7.05 -13.56 -1.27
CA ARG A 49 -6.43 -12.62 -2.23
C ARG A 49 -6.60 -11.12 -1.91
N ARG A 50 -7.06 -10.77 -0.70
CA ARG A 50 -7.21 -9.37 -0.24
C ARG A 50 -6.40 -9.03 1.01
N ALA A 51 -5.92 -10.06 1.72
CA ALA A 51 -5.03 -9.92 2.87
C ALA A 51 -4.00 -11.04 2.87
N TRP A 52 -2.86 -10.80 3.52
CA TRP A 52 -1.86 -11.83 3.76
C TRP A 52 -2.29 -12.68 4.95
N TRP A 53 -2.39 -13.99 4.74
CA TRP A 53 -2.63 -14.95 5.81
C TRP A 53 -1.31 -15.33 6.48
N VAL A 54 -1.25 -15.16 7.80
CA VAL A 54 -0.13 -15.61 8.63
C VAL A 54 -0.69 -16.53 9.72
N PRO A 55 -0.20 -17.78 9.85
CA PRO A 55 -0.74 -18.71 10.84
C PRO A 55 -0.27 -18.43 12.28
N LYS A 56 0.75 -17.58 12.44
CA LYS A 56 1.36 -17.21 13.72
C LYS A 56 0.85 -15.86 14.22
N THR A 57 0.88 -15.66 15.52
CA THR A 57 0.71 -14.34 16.12
C THR A 57 1.92 -13.48 15.81
N LEU A 58 1.69 -12.22 15.45
CA LEU A 58 2.72 -11.20 15.28
C LEU A 58 2.59 -10.16 16.39
N ASP A 59 3.73 -9.70 16.89
CA ASP A 59 3.79 -8.59 17.84
C ASP A 59 3.72 -7.26 17.07
N HIS A 60 2.52 -6.70 17.02
CA HIS A 60 2.27 -5.45 16.30
C HIS A 60 2.95 -4.22 16.93
N GLU A 61 3.20 -4.23 18.25
CA GLU A 61 3.86 -3.12 18.93
C GLU A 61 5.35 -3.12 18.60
N ALA A 62 6.00 -4.30 18.65
CA ALA A 62 7.37 -4.45 18.20
C ALA A 62 7.52 -4.11 16.71
N MET A 63 6.58 -4.54 15.87
CA MET A 63 6.55 -4.15 14.46
C MET A 63 6.40 -2.64 14.28
N HIS A 64 5.51 -1.98 15.03
CA HIS A 64 5.30 -0.54 14.98
C HIS A 64 6.54 0.24 15.42
N ALA A 65 7.19 -0.19 16.50
CA ALA A 65 8.42 0.41 17.01
C ALA A 65 9.54 0.31 15.97
N ALA A 66 9.76 -0.88 15.38
CA ALA A 66 10.74 -1.07 14.31
C ALA A 66 10.43 -0.20 13.07
N ALA A 67 9.16 -0.09 12.73
CA ALA A 67 8.64 0.74 11.65
C ALA A 67 9.00 2.22 11.79
N GLN A 68 9.07 2.76 13.00
CA GLN A 68 9.37 4.18 13.22
C GLN A 68 10.78 4.57 12.77
N HIS A 69 11.72 3.62 12.74
CA HIS A 69 13.06 3.88 12.18
C HIS A 69 13.05 4.17 10.68
N LEU A 70 11.98 3.80 9.97
CA LEU A 70 11.83 4.04 8.53
C LEU A 70 11.16 5.39 8.22
N VAL A 71 10.58 6.07 9.21
CA VAL A 71 9.96 7.38 9.04
C VAL A 71 11.05 8.43 8.83
N GLY A 72 10.81 9.38 7.92
CA GLY A 72 11.79 10.39 7.51
C GLY A 72 12.42 10.08 6.15
N HIS A 73 13.54 10.77 5.87
CA HIS A 73 14.24 10.70 4.58
C HIS A 73 15.41 9.73 4.64
N HIS A 74 15.32 8.65 3.87
CA HIS A 74 16.30 7.55 3.91
C HIS A 74 16.61 7.00 2.53
N ASP A 75 17.73 6.27 2.44
CA ASP A 75 18.03 5.39 1.32
C ASP A 75 17.32 4.04 1.50
N PHE A 76 16.35 3.76 0.63
CA PHE A 76 15.57 2.53 0.65
C PHE A 76 16.11 1.44 -0.29
N THR A 77 17.40 1.46 -0.64
CA THR A 77 18.04 0.45 -1.51
C THR A 77 17.79 -0.98 -1.03
N THR A 78 17.85 -1.24 0.28
CA THR A 78 17.58 -2.59 0.85
C THR A 78 16.16 -3.07 0.62
N PHE A 79 15.20 -2.16 0.46
CA PHE A 79 13.78 -2.48 0.22
C PHE A 79 13.41 -2.43 -1.27
N ARG A 80 14.36 -2.12 -2.14
CA ARG A 80 14.14 -1.93 -3.57
C ARG A 80 14.22 -3.26 -4.32
N SER A 81 13.25 -3.52 -5.20
CA SER A 81 13.34 -4.64 -6.14
C SER A 81 14.51 -4.47 -7.11
N ALA A 82 15.20 -5.56 -7.46
CA ALA A 82 16.26 -5.56 -8.47
C ALA A 82 15.81 -5.01 -9.83
N HIS A 83 14.51 -5.10 -10.14
CA HIS A 83 13.92 -4.61 -11.39
C HIS A 83 13.33 -3.19 -11.27
N CYS A 84 13.56 -2.49 -10.16
CA CYS A 84 12.99 -1.17 -9.94
C CYS A 84 13.63 -0.13 -10.87
N GLN A 85 12.80 0.49 -11.71
CA GLN A 85 13.18 1.51 -12.70
C GLN A 85 13.21 2.94 -12.12
N ALA A 86 13.01 3.13 -10.81
CA ALA A 86 13.07 4.46 -10.24
C ALA A 86 14.51 4.99 -10.21
N ASN A 87 14.68 6.26 -10.62
CA ASN A 87 16.00 6.88 -10.78
C ASN A 87 16.78 7.09 -9.47
N SER A 88 16.10 7.08 -8.33
CA SER A 88 16.72 7.25 -7.02
C SER A 88 16.03 6.36 -5.98
N PRO A 89 16.78 5.74 -5.05
CA PRO A 89 16.23 5.00 -3.91
C PRO A 89 15.89 5.90 -2.71
N LEU A 90 16.28 7.19 -2.75
CA LEU A 90 16.01 8.14 -1.67
C LEU A 90 14.53 8.47 -1.62
N ARG A 91 13.87 8.19 -0.49
CA ARG A 91 12.45 8.49 -0.30
C ARG A 91 12.21 9.05 1.09
N THR A 92 11.09 9.76 1.21
CA THR A 92 10.59 10.23 2.50
C THR A 92 9.33 9.45 2.83
N ILE A 93 9.30 8.83 4.02
CA ILE A 93 8.08 8.27 4.60
C ILE A 93 7.58 9.27 5.63
N ASP A 94 6.44 9.90 5.35
CA ASP A 94 5.83 10.88 6.26
C ASP A 94 5.20 10.23 7.49
N ARG A 95 4.67 9.01 7.32
CA ARG A 95 3.94 8.26 8.36
C ARG A 95 3.96 6.77 8.04
N LEU A 96 4.19 5.94 9.06
CA LEU A 96 4.09 4.49 8.94
C LEU A 96 3.63 3.90 10.28
N ASP A 97 2.38 3.44 10.30
CA ASP A 97 1.79 2.84 11.48
C ASP A 97 1.56 1.35 11.29
N VAL A 98 1.71 0.61 12.39
CA VAL A 98 1.29 -0.78 12.48
C VAL A 98 0.33 -0.86 13.63
N THR A 99 -0.91 -1.26 13.34
CA THR A 99 -1.99 -1.34 14.33
C THR A 99 -2.63 -2.72 14.26
N ARG A 100 -3.25 -3.13 15.36
CA ARG A 100 -4.07 -4.34 15.42
C ARG A 100 -5.53 -3.96 15.62
N SER A 101 -6.42 -4.59 14.86
CA SER A 101 -7.86 -4.46 15.03
C SER A 101 -8.45 -5.85 15.28
N GLY A 102 -9.09 -6.02 16.45
CA GLY A 102 -9.68 -7.29 16.90
C GLY A 102 -8.90 -8.01 17.98
#